data_AF-A0A3B8Y1J4-F1
#
_entry.id   AF-A0A3B8Y1J4-F1
#
_cell.length_a   1.000
_cell.length_b   1.000
_cell.length_c   1.000
_cell.angle_alpha   90.00
_cell.angle_beta   90.00
_cell.angle_gamma   90.00
#
_symmetry.space_group_name_H-M   'P 1'
#
loop_
_entity.id
_entity.type
_entity.pdbx_description
1 polymer ?
#
loop_
_entity_poly.entity_id
_entity_poly.type
_entity_poly.pdbx_seq_one_letter_code
_entity_poly.pdbx_strand_id
1 'polypeptide(L)'
;EISLTDVSHYFDSDPTKVVANLRGDGKKPAAYIADTTTANAQVRTLSETVRLDARTKLLNPKWYEGMLSHGYEGVRELSKRLVNTMGWSATADAVDNWVYEDVNTTFIEDEEMCKRLMNLNPNSFRKMVGT
;
A
#
# COMPACT_ATOMS: atom_id res chain seq x y z
N GLU A 1 -11.18 9.77 -0.28
CA GLU A 1 -10.84 9.13 1.01
C GLU A 1 -10.43 7.68 0.82
N ILE A 2 -11.24 6.87 0.13
CA ILE A 2 -10.94 5.47 -0.17
C ILE A 2 -10.12 5.38 -1.46
N SER A 3 -8.91 4.83 -1.37
CA SER A 3 -8.05 4.47 -2.50
C SER A 3 -7.59 3.00 -2.38
N LEU A 4 -6.76 2.56 -3.31
CA LEU A 4 -6.35 1.15 -3.50
C LEU A 4 -5.72 0.50 -2.26
N THR A 5 -5.04 1.29 -1.43
CA THR A 5 -4.34 0.78 -0.23
C THR A 5 -5.13 0.95 1.07
N ASP A 6 -6.29 1.61 1.05
CA ASP A 6 -7.09 1.80 2.29
C ASP A 6 -7.98 0.59 2.62
N VAL A 7 -8.31 -0.21 1.60
CA VAL A 7 -9.28 -1.30 1.65
C VAL A 7 -8.83 -2.47 0.79
N SER A 8 -9.23 -3.68 1.15
CA SER A 8 -8.76 -4.90 0.50
C SER A 8 -9.58 -5.36 -0.70
N HIS A 9 -10.85 -4.94 -0.80
CA HIS A 9 -11.76 -5.46 -1.81
C HIS A 9 -11.31 -5.20 -3.26
N TYR A 10 -10.50 -4.16 -3.48
CA TYR A 10 -9.96 -3.87 -4.81
C TYR A 10 -9.00 -4.94 -5.30
N PHE A 11 -8.01 -5.34 -4.48
CA PHE A 11 -7.08 -6.39 -4.88
C PHE A 11 -7.73 -7.78 -4.81
N ASP A 12 -8.67 -7.99 -3.89
CA ASP A 12 -9.44 -9.24 -3.79
C ASP A 12 -10.17 -9.57 -5.11
N SER A 13 -10.68 -8.53 -5.78
CA SER A 13 -11.35 -8.64 -7.08
C SER A 13 -10.45 -8.40 -8.29
N ASP A 14 -9.14 -8.24 -8.11
CA ASP A 14 -8.21 -7.98 -9.22
C ASP A 14 -7.87 -9.26 -10.00
N PRO A 15 -8.23 -9.36 -11.30
CA PRO A 15 -7.98 -10.56 -12.08
C PRO A 15 -6.63 -10.50 -12.83
N THR A 16 -5.76 -9.51 -12.60
CA THR A 16 -4.58 -9.25 -13.44
C THR A 16 -3.69 -10.49 -13.63
N LYS A 17 -3.20 -11.12 -12.55
CA LYS A 17 -2.41 -12.36 -12.67
C LYS A 17 -3.26 -13.56 -13.05
N VAL A 18 -4.53 -13.61 -12.63
CA VAL A 18 -5.44 -14.71 -13.01
C VAL A 18 -5.57 -14.78 -14.53
N VAL A 19 -5.83 -13.65 -15.18
CA VAL A 19 -5.89 -13.54 -16.64
C VAL A 19 -4.55 -13.89 -17.27
N ALA A 20 -3.42 -13.43 -16.72
CA ALA A 20 -2.10 -13.78 -17.23
C ALA A 20 -1.89 -15.31 -17.24
N ASN A 21 -2.26 -15.99 -16.16
CA ASN A 21 -2.10 -17.44 -15.99
C ASN A 21 -3.07 -18.25 -16.87
N LEU A 22 -4.25 -17.72 -17.16
CA LEU A 22 -5.26 -18.40 -17.98
C LEU A 22 -5.02 -18.23 -19.49
N ARG A 23 -4.23 -17.24 -19.90
CA ARG A 23 -3.88 -17.05 -21.30
C ARG A 23 -2.83 -18.06 -21.74
N GLY A 24 -3.02 -18.66 -22.92
CA GLY A 24 -2.04 -19.60 -23.49
C GLY A 24 -0.66 -18.97 -23.80
N ASP A 25 -0.58 -17.64 -23.88
CA ASP A 25 0.68 -16.90 -24.09
C ASP A 25 1.34 -16.42 -22.78
N GLY A 26 0.71 -16.63 -21.61
CA GLY A 26 1.21 -16.17 -20.32
C GLY A 26 1.31 -14.65 -20.16
N LYS A 27 0.79 -13.86 -21.11
CA LYS A 27 1.02 -12.41 -21.14
C LYS A 27 0.15 -11.70 -20.11
N LYS A 28 0.80 -10.97 -19.20
CA LYS A 28 0.12 -10.08 -18.23
C LYS A 28 -0.69 -8.99 -18.97
N PRO A 29 -1.99 -8.83 -18.66
CA PRO A 29 -2.80 -7.77 -19.24
C PRO A 29 -2.35 -6.41 -18.70
N ALA A 30 -2.56 -5.36 -19.50
CA ALA A 30 -2.41 -3.99 -19.00
C ALA A 30 -3.58 -3.68 -18.04
N ALA A 31 -3.25 -3.26 -16.81
CA ALA A 31 -4.22 -2.94 -15.77
C ALA A 31 -4.30 -1.42 -15.58
N TYR A 32 -5.52 -0.89 -15.54
CA TYR A 32 -5.80 0.54 -15.44
C TYR A 32 -6.83 0.83 -14.36
N ILE A 33 -6.73 2.02 -13.76
CA ILE A 33 -7.64 2.56 -12.76
C ILE A 33 -8.14 3.91 -13.26
N ALA A 34 -9.45 4.06 -13.32
CA ALA A 34 -10.10 5.34 -13.61
C ALA A 34 -10.32 6.10 -12.30
N ASP A 35 -9.78 7.32 -12.24
CA ASP A 35 -9.93 8.25 -11.13
C ASP A 35 -10.75 9.45 -11.60
N THR A 36 -11.98 9.52 -11.09
CA THR A 36 -12.96 10.58 -11.37
C THR A 36 -13.25 11.44 -10.13
N THR A 37 -12.35 11.42 -9.15
CA THR A 37 -12.50 12.19 -7.89
C THR A 37 -12.49 13.71 -8.11
N THR A 38 -11.93 14.17 -9.23
CA THR A 38 -11.92 15.59 -9.64
C THR A 38 -12.58 15.76 -11.00
N ALA A 39 -12.91 17.00 -11.37
CA ALA A 39 -13.44 17.32 -12.70
C ALA A 39 -12.48 16.94 -13.85
N ASN A 40 -11.18 16.81 -13.55
CA ASN A 40 -10.20 16.30 -14.49
C ASN A 40 -10.07 14.77 -14.31
N ALA A 41 -10.92 14.02 -15.01
CA ALA A 41 -10.88 12.56 -14.99
C ALA A 41 -9.54 12.04 -15.54
N GLN A 42 -8.95 11.06 -14.86
CA GLN A 42 -7.67 10.47 -15.22
C GLN A 42 -7.81 8.96 -15.31
N VAL A 43 -7.21 8.36 -16.34
CA VAL A 43 -7.01 6.91 -16.41
C VAL A 43 -5.53 6.65 -16.25
N ARG A 44 -5.16 6.03 -15.14
CA ARG A 44 -3.77 5.69 -14.83
C ARG A 44 -3.58 4.19 -14.89
N THR A 45 -2.36 3.75 -15.10
CA THR A 45 -2.01 2.34 -14.86
C THR A 45 -2.20 2.01 -13.38
N LEU A 46 -2.41 0.73 -13.07
CA LEU A 46 -2.50 0.26 -11.70
C LEU A 46 -1.23 0.63 -10.91
N SER A 47 -0.05 0.40 -11.48
CA SER A 47 1.24 0.75 -10.86
C SER A 47 1.40 2.24 -10.61
N GLU A 48 0.96 3.12 -11.52
CA GLU A 48 0.95 4.57 -11.24
C GLU A 48 0.07 4.93 -10.05
N THR A 49 -1.08 4.28 -9.91
CA THR A 49 -2.01 4.55 -8.81
C THR A 49 -1.46 4.03 -7.48
N VAL A 50 -0.85 2.84 -7.46
CA VAL A 50 -0.15 2.29 -6.28
C VAL A 50 1.00 3.22 -5.85
N ARG A 51 1.82 3.71 -6.80
CA ARG A 51 2.88 4.68 -6.50
C ARG A 51 2.35 5.98 -5.93
N LEU A 52 1.24 6.49 -6.48
CA LEU A 52 0.59 7.70 -5.97
C LEU A 52 0.11 7.49 -4.52
N ASP A 53 -0.51 6.35 -4.24
CA ASP A 53 -0.95 5.97 -2.89
C ASP A 53 0.22 5.88 -1.91
N ALA A 54 1.32 5.22 -2.30
CA ALA A 54 2.52 5.13 -1.48
C ALA A 54 3.07 6.53 -1.12
N ARG A 55 3.22 7.42 -2.11
CA ARG A 55 3.77 8.76 -1.91
C ARG A 55 2.87 9.73 -1.16
N THR A 56 1.55 9.54 -1.24
CA THR A 56 0.58 10.46 -0.60
C THR A 56 0.16 10.00 0.79
N LYS A 57 0.37 8.72 1.13
CA LYS A 57 -0.05 8.12 2.40
C LYS A 57 1.11 7.45 3.13
N LEU A 58 1.38 6.18 2.84
CA LEU A 58 2.26 5.34 3.66
C LEU A 58 3.65 5.96 3.84
N LEU A 59 4.18 6.60 2.81
CA LEU A 59 5.51 7.24 2.81
C LEU A 59 5.44 8.77 2.88
N ASN A 60 4.27 9.34 3.18
CA ASN A 60 4.10 10.77 3.36
C ASN A 60 4.21 11.15 4.85
N PRO A 61 5.24 11.92 5.25
CA PRO A 61 5.40 12.35 6.64
C PRO A 61 4.18 13.03 7.23
N LYS A 62 3.48 13.85 6.45
CA LYS A 62 2.27 14.52 6.93
C LYS A 62 1.16 13.52 7.25
N TRP A 63 1.06 12.43 6.49
CA TRP A 63 0.04 11.43 6.67
C TRP A 63 0.38 10.50 7.84
N TYR A 64 1.57 9.87 7.83
CA TYR A 64 1.90 8.92 8.88
C TYR A 64 2.09 9.61 10.24
N GLU A 65 2.64 10.82 10.31
CA GLU A 65 2.67 11.57 11.59
C GLU A 65 1.28 11.97 12.06
N GLY A 66 0.40 12.36 11.13
CA GLY A 66 -1.01 12.61 11.42
C GLY A 66 -1.68 11.38 12.04
N MET A 67 -1.48 10.19 11.47
CA MET A 67 -2.00 8.95 12.03
C MET A 67 -1.36 8.64 13.39
N LEU A 68 -0.03 8.72 13.51
CA LEU A 68 0.70 8.39 14.74
C LEU A 68 0.39 9.36 15.89
N SER A 69 -0.11 10.57 15.62
CA SER A 69 -0.63 11.47 16.66
C SER A 69 -1.85 10.90 17.39
N HIS A 70 -2.56 9.93 16.78
CA HIS A 70 -3.65 9.16 17.39
C HIS A 70 -3.16 7.87 18.09
N GLY A 71 -1.86 7.67 18.22
CA GLY A 71 -1.24 6.59 18.98
C GLY A 71 -1.56 5.19 18.47
N TYR A 72 -2.18 4.35 19.32
CA TYR A 72 -2.41 2.93 19.06
C TYR A 72 -3.16 2.67 17.75
N GLU A 73 -4.23 3.44 17.49
CA GLU A 73 -5.05 3.32 16.28
C GLU A 73 -4.30 3.83 15.04
N GLY A 74 -3.41 4.80 15.21
CA GLY A 74 -2.54 5.29 14.13
C GLY A 74 -1.67 4.20 13.53
N VAL A 75 -1.00 3.42 14.39
CA VAL A 75 -0.16 2.29 13.95
C VAL A 75 -0.99 1.19 13.27
N ARG A 76 -2.25 0.99 13.70
CA ARG A 76 -3.17 0.05 13.04
C ARG A 76 -3.46 0.49 11.61
N GLU A 77 -3.65 1.79 11.39
CA GLU A 77 -3.88 2.34 10.05
C GLU A 77 -2.65 2.19 9.14
N LEU A 78 -1.42 2.42 9.66
CA LEU A 78 -0.17 2.16 8.94
C LEU A 78 -0.05 0.68 8.53
N SER A 79 -0.20 -0.23 9.49
CA SER A 79 -0.14 -1.67 9.25
C SER A 79 -1.15 -2.12 8.20
N LYS A 80 -2.37 -1.60 8.24
CA LYS A 80 -3.42 -1.91 7.25
C LYS A 80 -2.99 -1.55 5.83
N ARG A 81 -2.36 -0.39 5.62
CA ARG A 81 -1.91 0.04 4.28
C ARG A 81 -0.80 -0.86 3.77
N LEU A 82 0.16 -1.19 4.62
CA LEU A 82 1.25 -2.09 4.23
C LEU A 82 0.74 -3.47 3.81
N VAL A 83 -0.19 -4.05 4.57
CA VAL A 83 -0.85 -5.33 4.22
C VAL A 83 -1.60 -5.24 2.89
N ASN A 84 -2.32 -4.13 2.65
CA ASN A 84 -3.03 -3.96 1.40
C ASN A 84 -2.09 -3.74 0.20
N THR A 85 -0.96 -3.06 0.40
CA THR A 85 0.12 -2.96 -0.59
C THR A 85 0.64 -4.35 -0.96
N MET A 86 0.88 -5.22 0.03
CA MET A 86 1.28 -6.61 -0.21
C MET A 86 0.25 -7.39 -1.04
N GLY A 87 -1.05 -7.13 -0.84
CA GLY A 87 -2.14 -7.67 -1.67
C GLY A 87 -1.97 -7.36 -3.16
N TRP A 88 -1.56 -6.14 -3.51
CA TRP A 88 -1.31 -5.74 -4.90
C TRP A 88 -0.08 -6.40 -5.52
N SER A 89 0.95 -6.71 -4.73
CA SER A 89 2.05 -7.57 -5.19
C SER A 89 1.54 -8.98 -5.49
N ALA A 90 0.65 -9.51 -4.65
CA ALA A 90 0.10 -10.85 -4.83
C ALA A 90 -0.77 -10.97 -6.09
N THR A 91 -1.70 -10.04 -6.34
CA THR A 91 -2.75 -10.17 -7.37
C THR A 91 -2.34 -9.59 -8.73
N ALA A 92 -1.55 -8.52 -8.72
CA ALA A 92 -1.20 -7.78 -9.93
C ALA A 92 0.30 -7.71 -10.22
N ASP A 93 1.15 -7.90 -9.21
CA ASP A 93 2.57 -7.54 -9.30
C ASP A 93 2.72 -6.07 -9.75
N ALA A 94 2.01 -5.17 -9.05
CA ALA A 94 1.89 -3.76 -9.40
C ALA A 94 2.62 -2.82 -8.43
N VAL A 95 3.25 -3.35 -7.39
CA VAL A 95 4.02 -2.59 -6.40
C VAL A 95 5.49 -2.64 -6.80
N ASP A 96 6.11 -1.48 -6.95
CA ASP A 96 7.55 -1.39 -7.19
C ASP A 96 8.35 -1.69 -5.92
N ASN A 97 9.55 -2.27 -6.08
CA ASN A 97 10.41 -2.66 -4.95
C ASN A 97 10.73 -1.50 -3.99
N TRP A 98 10.94 -0.30 -4.53
CA TRP A 98 11.27 0.90 -3.74
C TRP A 98 10.20 1.22 -2.69
N VAL A 99 8.94 0.83 -2.91
CA VAL A 99 7.87 1.06 -1.92
C VAL A 99 8.16 0.30 -0.63
N TYR A 100 8.63 -0.94 -0.73
CA TYR A 100 8.98 -1.75 0.45
C TYR A 100 10.31 -1.31 1.06
N GLU A 101 11.29 -0.94 0.23
CA GLU A 101 12.57 -0.39 0.71
C GLU A 101 12.35 0.88 1.54
N ASP A 102 11.59 1.84 1.02
CA ASP A 102 11.31 3.09 1.73
C ASP A 102 10.48 2.86 3.00
N VAL A 103 9.57 1.89 3.01
CA VAL A 103 8.83 1.48 4.22
C VAL A 103 9.80 0.95 5.28
N ASN A 104 10.71 0.07 4.88
CA ASN A 104 11.72 -0.48 5.79
C ASN A 104 12.63 0.63 6.32
N THR A 105 13.16 1.49 5.46
CA THR A 105 14.02 2.60 5.86
C THR A 105 13.31 3.57 6.80
N THR A 106 12.06 3.93 6.51
CA THR A 106 11.31 4.92 7.30
C THR A 106 10.84 4.37 8.65
N PHE A 107 10.36 3.11 8.70
CA PHE A 107 9.67 2.60 9.88
C PHE A 107 10.47 1.58 10.70
N ILE A 108 11.54 0.99 10.12
CA ILE A 108 12.31 -0.10 10.73
C ILE A 108 13.77 0.31 10.95
N GLU A 109 14.46 0.84 9.92
CA GLU A 109 15.87 1.23 10.02
C GLU A 109 16.08 2.48 10.88
N ASP A 110 15.12 3.40 10.87
CA ASP A 110 15.06 4.49 11.85
C ASP A 110 14.71 3.92 13.24
N GLU A 111 15.72 3.81 14.10
CA GLU A 111 15.57 3.29 15.45
C GLU A 111 14.56 4.06 16.31
N GLU A 112 14.44 5.39 16.12
CA GLU A 112 13.52 6.22 16.90
C GLU A 112 12.08 5.90 16.48
N MET A 113 11.82 5.89 15.16
CA MET A 113 10.53 5.51 14.62
C MET A 113 10.15 4.07 14.98
N CYS A 114 11.08 3.14 14.83
CA CYS A 114 10.88 1.72 15.13
C CYS A 114 10.47 1.52 16.60
N LYS A 115 11.22 2.12 17.55
CA LYS A 115 10.88 2.08 18.99
C LYS A 115 9.53 2.76 19.26
N ARG A 116 9.24 3.88 18.61
CA ARG A 116 7.95 4.59 18.73
C ARG A 116 6.79 3.71 18.30
N LEU A 117 6.85 3.09 17.12
CA LEU A 117 5.79 2.19 16.63
C LEU A 117 5.57 0.99 17.53
N MET A 118 6.66 0.37 17.99
CA MET A 118 6.62 -0.76 18.92
C MET A 118 5.94 -0.40 20.25
N ASN A 119 6.24 0.78 20.80
CA ASN A 119 5.66 1.26 22.04
C ASN A 119 4.19 1.69 21.88
N LEU A 120 3.82 2.27 20.74
CA LEU A 120 2.44 2.72 20.48
C LEU A 120 1.49 1.54 20.25
N ASN A 121 1.92 0.52 19.50
CA ASN A 121 1.09 -0.66 19.24
C ASN A 121 1.94 -1.90 18.87
N PRO A 122 2.31 -2.76 19.84
CA PRO A 122 3.14 -3.91 19.57
C PRO A 122 2.46 -4.95 18.66
N ASN A 123 1.12 -5.05 18.68
CA ASN A 123 0.37 -6.00 17.85
C ASN A 123 0.41 -5.60 16.37
N SER A 124 0.10 -4.33 16.08
CA SER A 124 0.14 -3.79 14.71
C SER A 124 1.58 -3.69 14.20
N PHE A 125 2.54 -3.33 15.06
CA PHE A 125 3.96 -3.32 14.70
C PHE A 125 4.47 -4.72 14.34
N ARG A 126 4.14 -5.76 15.14
CA ARG A 126 4.45 -7.15 14.79
C ARG A 126 3.87 -7.54 13.44
N LYS A 127 2.67 -7.05 13.12
CA LYS A 127 2.02 -7.30 11.83
C LYS A 127 2.75 -6.59 10.68
N MET A 128 3.26 -5.37 10.88
CA MET A 128 4.11 -4.69 9.91
C MET A 128 5.40 -5.47 9.64
N VAL A 129 6.09 -5.93 10.69
CA VAL A 129 7.34 -6.71 10.55
C VAL A 129 7.10 -8.07 9.88
N GLY A 130 5.92 -8.66 10.06
CA GLY A 130 5.57 -9.94 9.44
C GLY A 130 4.99 -9.85 8.03
N THR A 131 4.75 -8.64 7.51
CA THR A 131 4.25 -8.41 6.13
C THR A 131 5.43 -8.30 5.19
#